data_AF-A0A5C6BUW4-F1
#
_entry.id   AF-A0A5C6BUW4-F1
#
_cell.length_a   1.000
_cell.length_b   1.000
_cell.length_c   1.000
_cell.angle_alpha   90.00
_cell.angle_beta   90.00
_cell.angle_gamma   90.00
#
_symmetry.space_group_name_H-M   'P 1'
#
loop_
_entity.id
_entity.type
_entity.pdbx_description
1 polymer ?
#
loop_
_entity_poly.entity_id
_entity_poly.type
_entity_poly.pdbx_seq_one_letter_code
_entity_poly.pdbx_strand_id
1 'polypeptide(L)'
;MPTTPLERMKVDLCSQIEEMIASLSHAENSVKQGDFNVSAEILESVSQRINAAAQAARNSGEEAHQTTWIHFKRPILEVLVREGGTAMNWQVFQYLEEHLRLTAGDKQQHVDETRETEWQHECRIAGKTMREEPLNYIEPVTVPGVWTITESGREHLEELRRADGLAMQ
;
A
#
# COMPACT_ATOMS: atom_id res chain seq x y z
N MET A 1 -26.75 -11.68 -34.60
CA MET A 1 -27.17 -10.43 -33.94
C MET A 1 -27.41 -10.77 -32.48
N PRO A 2 -26.67 -10.20 -31.51
CA PRO A 2 -26.94 -10.45 -30.09
C PRO A 2 -28.37 -10.02 -29.75
N THR A 3 -29.17 -10.90 -29.15
CA THR A 3 -30.62 -10.69 -28.99
C THR A 3 -30.99 -10.26 -27.57
N THR A 4 -30.10 -10.43 -26.60
CA THR A 4 -30.33 -10.05 -25.20
C THR A 4 -29.41 -8.91 -24.73
N PRO A 5 -29.81 -8.14 -23.69
CA PRO A 5 -28.96 -7.09 -23.12
C PRO A 5 -27.61 -7.59 -22.59
N LEU A 6 -27.58 -8.79 -22.01
CA LEU A 6 -26.36 -9.41 -21.48
C LEU A 6 -25.37 -9.80 -22.60
N GLU A 7 -25.88 -10.31 -23.72
CA GLU A 7 -25.05 -10.62 -24.89
C GLU A 7 -24.48 -9.37 -25.55
N ARG A 8 -25.23 -8.26 -25.56
CA ARG A 8 -24.73 -6.96 -26.03
C ARG A 8 -23.60 -6.43 -25.16
N MET A 9 -23.77 -6.45 -23.84
CA MET A 9 -22.71 -6.05 -22.90
C MET A 9 -21.45 -6.92 -23.05
N LYS A 10 -21.61 -8.23 -23.27
CA LYS A 10 -20.48 -9.14 -23.49
C LYS A 10 -19.74 -8.81 -24.79
N VAL A 11 -20.46 -8.52 -25.87
CA VAL A 11 -19.85 -8.11 -27.15
C VAL A 11 -19.12 -6.77 -27.01
N ASP A 12 -19.72 -5.80 -26.32
CA ASP A 12 -19.10 -4.49 -26.08
C ASP A 12 -17.83 -4.62 -25.23
N LEU A 13 -17.85 -5.46 -24.19
CA LEU A 13 -16.68 -5.73 -23.35
C LEU A 13 -15.57 -6.44 -24.14
N CYS A 14 -15.92 -7.42 -24.98
CA CYS A 14 -14.94 -8.10 -25.84
C CYS A 14 -14.30 -7.12 -26.83
N SER A 15 -15.09 -6.22 -27.43
CA SER A 15 -14.58 -5.20 -28.36
C SER A 15 -13.62 -4.23 -27.66
N GLN A 16 -13.95 -3.80 -26.44
CA GLN A 16 -13.07 -2.92 -25.64
C GLN A 16 -11.75 -3.61 -25.26
N ILE A 17 -11.81 -4.90 -24.91
CA ILE A 17 -10.60 -5.68 -24.60
C ILE A 17 -9.71 -5.82 -25.83
N GLU A 18 -10.29 -6.06 -27.02
CA GLU A 18 -9.53 -6.15 -28.28
C GLU A 18 -8.84 -4.82 -28.64
N GLU A 19 -9.52 -3.68 -28.46
CA GLU A 19 -8.94 -2.35 -28.65
C GLU A 19 -7.80 -2.06 -27.66
N MET A 20 -7.96 -2.47 -26.40
CA MET A 20 -6.91 -2.34 -25.38
C MET A 20 -5.68 -3.18 -25.72
N ILE A 21 -5.86 -4.43 -26.16
CA ILE A 21 -4.76 -5.32 -26.57
C ILE A 21 -4.02 -4.76 -27.77
N ALA A 22 -4.73 -4.21 -28.76
CA ALA A 22 -4.14 -3.58 -29.93
C ALA A 22 -3.31 -2.34 -29.53
N SER A 23 -3.82 -1.52 -28.62
CA SER A 23 -3.12 -0.33 -28.11
C SER A 23 -1.84 -0.69 -27.34
N LEU A 24 -1.89 -1.75 -26.52
CA LEU A 24 -0.74 -2.26 -25.78
C LEU A 24 0.31 -2.88 -26.70
N SER A 25 -0.11 -3.61 -27.73
CA SER A 25 0.78 -4.20 -28.73
C SER A 25 1.48 -3.12 -29.56
N HIS A 26 0.79 -2.02 -29.85
CA HIS A 26 1.40 -0.87 -30.53
C HIS A 26 2.44 -0.19 -29.63
N ALA A 27 2.11 0.07 -28.36
CA ALA A 27 3.04 0.63 -27.39
C ALA A 27 4.29 -0.24 -27.18
N GLU A 28 4.13 -1.56 -27.10
CA GLU A 28 5.24 -2.51 -26.97
C GLU A 28 6.17 -2.48 -28.20
N ASN A 29 5.60 -2.40 -29.40
CA ASN A 29 6.38 -2.30 -30.63
C ASN A 29 7.14 -0.96 -30.74
N SER A 30 6.54 0.15 -30.29
CA SER A 30 7.22 1.45 -30.20
C SER A 30 8.39 1.42 -29.20
N VAL A 31 8.24 0.72 -28.07
CA VAL A 31 9.33 0.52 -27.10
C VAL A 31 10.45 -0.35 -27.67
N LYS A 32 10.12 -1.42 -28.40
CA LYS A 32 11.11 -2.33 -29.02
C LYS A 32 11.89 -1.69 -30.16
N GLN A 33 11.32 -0.70 -30.85
CA GLN A 33 11.98 -0.01 -31.97
C GLN A 33 12.93 1.11 -31.53
N GLY A 34 13.04 1.40 -30.22
CA GLY A 34 14.04 2.34 -29.70
C GLY A 34 13.84 3.80 -30.13
N ASP A 35 12.66 4.13 -30.66
CA ASP A 35 12.34 5.47 -31.17
C ASP A 35 11.81 6.34 -30.01
N PHE A 36 12.67 6.61 -29.03
CA PHE A 36 12.35 7.46 -27.88
C PHE A 36 12.63 8.92 -28.22
N ASN A 37 11.81 9.51 -29.08
CA ASN A 37 11.74 10.97 -29.16
C ASN A 37 10.70 11.44 -28.14
N VAL A 38 11.09 11.51 -26.86
CA VAL A 38 10.22 12.07 -25.83
C VAL A 38 10.09 13.56 -26.12
N SER A 39 8.99 13.94 -26.77
CA SER A 39 8.72 15.35 -27.03
C SER A 39 8.66 16.10 -25.69
N ALA A 40 9.13 17.36 -25.70
CA ALA A 40 9.11 18.21 -24.52
C ALA A 40 7.70 18.32 -23.90
N GLU A 41 6.67 18.18 -24.73
CA GLU A 41 5.25 18.14 -24.33
C GLU A 41 4.90 16.94 -23.44
N ILE A 42 5.50 15.76 -23.67
CA ILE A 42 5.29 14.58 -22.81
C ILE A 42 5.97 14.80 -21.46
N LEU A 43 7.19 15.33 -21.45
CA LEU A 43 7.90 15.66 -20.21
C LEU A 43 7.16 16.73 -19.40
N GLU A 44 6.61 17.74 -20.08
CA GLU A 44 5.82 18.79 -19.45
C GLU A 44 4.49 18.27 -18.90
N SER A 45 3.79 17.41 -19.65
CA SER A 45 2.57 16.74 -19.19
C SER A 45 2.81 15.84 -17.98
N VAL A 46 3.92 15.09 -17.96
CA VAL A 46 4.31 14.26 -16.80
C VAL A 46 4.67 15.15 -15.61
N SER A 47 5.43 16.23 -15.81
CA SER A 47 5.78 17.18 -14.75
C SER A 47 4.54 17.86 -14.15
N GLN A 48 3.58 18.26 -14.98
CA GLN A 48 2.30 18.83 -14.54
C GLN A 48 1.47 17.84 -13.74
N ARG A 49 1.42 16.56 -14.16
CA ARG A 49 0.74 15.50 -13.40
C ARG A 49 1.39 15.21 -12.06
N ILE A 50 2.73 15.20 -12.00
CA ILE A 50 3.48 15.04 -10.74
C ILE A 50 3.20 16.23 -9.82
N ASN A 51 3.21 17.45 -10.33
CA ASN A 51 2.92 18.66 -9.55
C ASN A 51 1.46 18.71 -9.08
N ALA A 52 0.51 18.31 -9.92
CA ALA A 52 -0.90 18.21 -9.54
C ALA A 52 -1.12 17.13 -8.48
N ALA A 53 -0.46 15.97 -8.59
CA ALA A 53 -0.50 14.93 -7.58
C ALA A 53 0.16 15.39 -6.26
N ALA A 54 1.29 16.10 -6.32
CA ALA A 54 1.95 16.67 -5.15
C ALA A 54 1.11 17.78 -4.50
N GLN A 55 0.41 18.60 -5.28
CA GLN A 55 -0.54 19.59 -4.76
C GLN A 55 -1.79 18.95 -4.17
N ALA A 56 -2.33 17.90 -4.80
CA ALA A 56 -3.44 17.12 -4.25
C ALA A 56 -3.05 16.46 -2.92
N ALA A 57 -1.85 15.88 -2.84
CA ALA A 57 -1.29 15.31 -1.62
C ALA A 57 -1.03 16.35 -0.51
N ARG A 58 -0.67 17.59 -0.88
CA ARG A 58 -0.52 18.71 0.08
C ARG A 58 -1.88 19.22 0.57
N ASN A 59 -2.86 19.33 -0.32
CA ASN A 59 -4.21 19.79 0.01
C ASN A 59 -5.03 18.73 0.75
N SER A 60 -4.64 17.45 0.69
CA SER A 60 -5.24 16.37 1.47
C SER A 60 -4.68 16.25 2.90
N GLY A 61 -3.78 17.16 3.29
CA GLY A 61 -3.01 17.11 4.54
C GLY A 61 -3.81 17.24 5.84
N GLU A 62 -5.11 17.53 5.80
CA GLU A 62 -5.96 17.61 7.01
C GLU A 62 -6.93 16.43 7.19
N GLU A 63 -7.21 15.61 6.16
CA GLU A 63 -8.21 14.52 6.26
C GLU A 63 -7.81 13.18 5.62
N ALA A 64 -6.69 13.09 4.88
CA ALA A 64 -6.33 11.88 4.13
C ALA A 64 -5.17 11.09 4.74
N HIS A 65 -5.31 10.66 5.98
CA HIS A 65 -4.57 9.49 6.44
C HIS A 65 -5.53 8.31 6.51
N GLN A 66 -5.89 7.76 5.35
CA GLN A 66 -6.29 6.36 5.32
C GLN A 66 -5.03 5.57 5.67
N THR A 67 -5.00 4.97 6.85
CA THR A 67 -3.88 4.11 7.24
C THR A 67 -3.93 2.83 6.41
N THR A 68 -3.37 2.86 5.20
CA THR A 68 -3.17 1.64 4.40
C THR A 68 -2.14 0.75 5.10
N TRP A 69 -2.25 -0.57 4.94
CA TRP A 69 -1.33 -1.56 5.56
C TRP A 69 0.16 -1.23 5.39
N ILE A 70 0.55 -0.58 4.28
CA ILE A 70 1.95 -0.17 4.01
C ILE A 70 2.46 0.77 5.11
N HIS A 71 1.60 1.68 5.60
CA HIS A 71 1.95 2.64 6.64
C HIS A 71 2.08 2.01 8.02
N PHE A 72 1.57 0.79 8.24
CA PHE A 72 1.68 0.07 9.51
C PHE A 72 2.99 -0.70 9.70
N LYS A 73 3.74 -0.97 8.62
CA LYS A 73 4.99 -1.76 8.70
C LYS A 73 5.97 -1.16 9.72
N ARG A 74 6.33 0.11 9.59
CA ARG A 74 7.25 0.77 10.54
C ARG A 74 6.71 0.82 11.97
N PRO A 75 5.50 1.36 12.23
CA PRO A 75 4.97 1.42 13.58
C PRO A 75 4.94 0.07 14.29
N ILE A 76 4.57 -1.02 13.59
CA ILE A 76 4.61 -2.37 14.16
C ILE A 76 6.03 -2.76 14.58
N LEU A 77 7.02 -2.58 13.71
CA LEU A 77 8.41 -2.92 14.01
C LEU A 77 8.96 -2.10 15.19
N GLU A 78 8.61 -0.81 15.29
CA GLU A 78 9.00 0.05 16.42
C GLU A 78 8.45 -0.47 17.74
N VAL A 79 7.19 -0.90 17.77
CA VAL A 79 6.57 -1.47 18.98
C VAL A 79 7.25 -2.79 19.35
N LEU A 80 7.49 -3.68 18.39
CA LEU A 80 8.15 -4.95 18.67
C LEU A 80 9.55 -4.75 19.23
N VAL A 81 10.33 -3.80 18.72
CA VAL A 81 11.64 -3.46 19.29
C VAL A 81 11.50 -2.91 20.71
N ARG A 82 10.54 -2.02 20.96
CA ARG A 82 10.28 -1.44 22.29
C ARG A 82 9.93 -2.51 23.32
N GLU A 83 9.13 -3.51 22.94
CA GLU A 83 8.71 -4.62 23.80
C GLU A 83 9.77 -5.73 23.94
N GLY A 84 11.02 -5.49 23.47
CA GLY A 84 12.12 -6.44 23.62
C GLY A 84 12.22 -7.49 22.50
N GLY A 85 11.45 -7.33 21.42
CA GLY A 85 11.48 -8.18 20.23
C GLY A 85 10.20 -9.00 20.02
N THR A 86 9.37 -9.14 21.04
CA THR A 86 8.15 -9.95 20.98
C THR A 86 7.02 -9.25 21.71
N ALA A 87 5.83 -9.22 21.10
CA ALA A 87 4.64 -8.67 21.73
C ALA A 87 3.37 -9.42 21.31
N MET A 88 2.33 -9.37 22.14
CA MET A 88 1.00 -9.76 21.70
C MET A 88 0.44 -8.72 20.73
N ASN A 89 -0.31 -9.16 19.72
CA ASN A 89 -0.92 -8.26 18.73
C ASN A 89 -1.84 -7.21 19.37
N TRP A 90 -2.55 -7.55 20.47
CA TRP A 90 -3.37 -6.59 21.20
C TRP A 90 -2.53 -5.49 21.88
N GLN A 91 -1.32 -5.80 22.34
CA GLN A 91 -0.40 -4.80 22.89
C GLN A 91 0.09 -3.87 21.79
N VAL A 92 0.38 -4.43 20.61
CA VAL A 92 0.72 -3.64 19.42
C VAL A 92 -0.44 -2.70 19.06
N PHE A 93 -1.67 -3.21 18.99
CA PHE A 93 -2.84 -2.38 18.70
C PHE A 93 -3.02 -1.28 19.73
N GLN A 94 -2.98 -1.59 21.03
CA GLN A 94 -3.12 -0.58 22.08
C GLN A 94 -2.09 0.53 21.94
N TYR A 95 -0.83 0.16 21.68
CA TYR A 95 0.22 1.15 21.46
C TYR A 95 -0.07 2.04 20.25
N LEU A 96 -0.42 1.42 19.12
CA LEU A 96 -0.66 2.14 17.88
C LEU A 96 -1.86 3.07 18.00
N GLU A 97 -2.90 2.67 18.71
CA GLU A 97 -4.06 3.52 18.99
C GLU A 97 -3.69 4.78 19.78
N GLU A 98 -2.75 4.68 20.72
CA GLU A 98 -2.26 5.80 21.52
C GLU A 98 -1.33 6.75 20.73
N HIS A 99 -0.63 6.26 19.70
CA HIS A 99 0.46 6.99 19.04
C HIS A 99 0.19 7.34 17.57
N LEU A 100 -0.79 6.72 16.93
CA LEU A 100 -1.22 7.05 15.57
C LEU A 100 -2.33 8.09 15.59
N ARG A 101 -2.30 9.00 14.60
CA ARG A 101 -3.43 9.89 14.33
C ARG A 101 -4.44 9.16 13.45
N LEU A 102 -5.32 8.41 14.11
CA LEU A 102 -6.41 7.69 13.45
C LEU A 102 -7.55 8.64 13.08
N THR A 103 -8.03 8.57 11.84
CA THR A 103 -9.20 9.30 11.35
C THR A 103 -10.50 8.70 11.90
N ALA A 104 -11.63 9.38 11.68
CA ALA A 104 -12.93 8.83 12.02
C ALA A 104 -13.25 7.56 11.22
N GLY A 105 -12.79 7.47 9.97
CA GLY A 105 -12.95 6.30 9.10
C GLY A 105 -12.17 5.09 9.61
N ASP A 106 -10.91 5.29 10.03
CA ASP A 106 -10.06 4.24 10.58
C ASP A 106 -10.70 3.54 11.79
N LYS A 107 -11.42 4.31 12.62
CA LYS A 107 -12.11 3.83 13.83
C LYS A 107 -13.49 3.20 13.53
N GLN A 108 -13.95 3.19 12.29
CA GLN A 108 -15.16 2.47 11.92
C GLN A 108 -14.94 0.97 12.02
N GLN A 109 -16.02 0.24 12.26
CA GLN A 109 -16.01 -1.22 12.31
C GLN A 109 -15.79 -1.76 10.90
N HIS A 110 -14.92 -2.78 10.77
CA HIS A 110 -14.66 -3.40 9.48
C HIS A 110 -15.91 -4.06 8.92
N VAL A 111 -16.19 -3.86 7.63
CA VAL A 111 -17.45 -4.31 6.98
C VAL A 111 -17.68 -5.81 7.12
N ASP A 112 -16.61 -6.60 7.01
CA ASP A 112 -16.70 -8.07 7.04
C ASP A 112 -16.34 -8.68 8.42
N GLU A 113 -15.70 -7.90 9.31
CA GLU A 113 -15.19 -8.43 10.59
C GLU A 113 -15.74 -7.64 11.77
N THR A 114 -16.72 -8.23 12.44
CA THR A 114 -17.49 -7.56 13.50
C THR A 114 -16.70 -7.24 14.77
N ARG A 115 -15.48 -7.74 14.91
CA ARG A 115 -14.68 -7.61 16.15
C ARG A 115 -13.51 -6.66 16.01
N GLU A 116 -13.33 -6.02 14.87
CA GLU A 116 -12.21 -5.11 14.64
C GLU A 116 -12.64 -3.86 13.89
N THR A 117 -11.85 -2.81 14.06
CA THR A 117 -11.96 -1.60 13.26
C THR A 117 -11.16 -1.73 11.96
N GLU A 118 -11.45 -0.87 10.99
CA GLU A 118 -10.71 -0.81 9.71
C GLU A 118 -9.19 -0.75 9.94
N TRP A 119 -8.72 0.11 10.85
CA TRP A 119 -7.28 0.23 11.11
C TRP A 119 -6.67 -1.02 11.75
N GLN A 120 -7.42 -1.75 12.58
CA GLN A 120 -6.97 -3.01 13.17
C GLN A 120 -6.87 -4.10 12.12
N HIS A 121 -7.84 -4.13 11.18
CA HIS A 121 -7.81 -5.02 10.03
C HIS A 121 -6.57 -4.77 9.16
N GLU A 122 -6.34 -3.52 8.77
CA GLU A 122 -5.15 -3.10 8.00
C GLU A 122 -3.84 -3.41 8.73
N CYS A 123 -3.80 -3.21 10.04
CA CYS A 123 -2.64 -3.56 10.86
C CYS A 123 -2.38 -5.08 10.87
N ARG A 124 -3.44 -5.92 10.87
CA ARG A 124 -3.30 -7.38 10.76
C ARG A 124 -2.84 -7.80 9.38
N ILE A 125 -3.35 -7.16 8.31
CA ILE A 125 -2.87 -7.38 6.94
C ILE A 125 -1.38 -7.07 6.88
N ALA A 126 -0.95 -5.92 7.38
CA ALA A 126 0.47 -5.55 7.44
C ALA A 126 1.30 -6.61 8.18
N GLY A 127 0.83 -7.04 9.35
CA GLY A 127 1.45 -8.11 10.13
C GLY A 127 1.53 -9.44 9.38
N LYS A 128 0.53 -9.77 8.56
CA LYS A 128 0.53 -10.97 7.69
C LYS A 128 1.51 -10.82 6.53
N THR A 129 1.46 -9.70 5.81
CA THR A 129 2.35 -9.44 4.67
C THR A 129 3.82 -9.45 5.11
N MET A 130 4.16 -8.84 6.25
CA MET A 130 5.53 -8.88 6.79
C MET A 130 6.05 -10.28 7.12
N ARG A 131 5.15 -11.24 7.40
CA ARG A 131 5.50 -12.65 7.62
C ARG A 131 5.64 -13.44 6.32
N GLU A 132 4.94 -13.02 5.27
CA GLU A 132 4.90 -13.70 3.96
C GLU A 132 5.94 -13.13 2.98
N GLU A 133 6.46 -11.92 3.27
CA GLU A 133 7.53 -11.31 2.49
C GLU A 133 8.83 -12.15 2.54
N PRO A 134 9.64 -12.17 1.47
CA PRO A 134 10.84 -13.01 1.39
C PRO A 134 11.85 -12.80 2.52
N LEU A 135 11.92 -11.57 3.05
CA LEU A 135 12.83 -11.19 4.13
C LEU A 135 12.29 -11.53 5.52
N ASN A 136 11.01 -11.91 5.63
CA ASN A 136 10.31 -12.29 6.86
C ASN A 136 10.59 -11.31 8.01
N TYR A 137 10.10 -10.07 7.95
CA TYR A 137 10.38 -9.07 8.99
C TYR A 137 9.78 -9.41 10.36
N ILE A 138 8.73 -10.23 10.35
CA ILE A 138 8.13 -10.85 11.53
C ILE A 138 8.22 -12.36 11.34
N GLU A 139 8.53 -13.09 12.42
CA GLU A 139 8.57 -14.54 12.37
C GLU A 139 7.23 -15.14 11.95
N PRO A 140 7.24 -16.27 11.21
CA PRO A 140 6.04 -17.08 11.02
C PRO A 140 5.38 -17.36 12.37
N VAL A 141 4.06 -17.29 12.43
CA VAL A 141 3.31 -17.41 13.69
C VAL A 141 3.52 -18.82 14.27
N THR A 142 4.26 -18.88 15.38
CA THR A 142 4.42 -20.10 16.18
C THR A 142 3.41 -20.16 17.33
N VAL A 143 3.01 -18.99 17.85
CA VAL A 143 2.01 -18.85 18.91
C VAL A 143 0.91 -17.88 18.44
N PRO A 144 -0.38 -18.29 18.46
CA PRO A 144 -1.48 -17.42 18.03
C PRO A 144 -1.48 -16.08 18.75
N GLY A 145 -1.52 -14.99 17.98
CA GLY A 145 -1.60 -13.62 18.50
C GLY A 145 -0.29 -13.05 19.03
N VAL A 146 0.84 -13.77 18.92
CA VAL A 146 2.18 -13.26 19.26
C VAL A 146 2.93 -12.91 17.99
N TRP A 147 3.53 -11.72 17.95
CA TRP A 147 4.41 -11.28 16.88
C TRP A 147 5.83 -11.13 17.41
N THR A 148 6.80 -11.66 16.68
CA THR A 148 8.23 -11.57 17.00
C THR A 148 8.96 -10.95 15.82
N ILE A 149 9.73 -9.89 16.07
CA ILE A 149 10.56 -9.25 15.03
C ILE A 149 11.78 -10.11 14.74
N THR A 150 12.10 -10.29 13.47
CA THR A 150 13.33 -10.97 13.04
C THR A 150 14.52 -10.02 12.97
N GLU A 151 15.72 -10.54 12.73
CA GLU A 151 16.89 -9.69 12.47
C GLU A 151 16.67 -8.83 11.22
N SER A 152 16.16 -9.41 10.13
CA SER A 152 15.80 -8.66 8.92
C SER A 152 14.81 -7.53 9.22
N GLY A 153 13.85 -7.76 10.13
CA GLY A 153 12.90 -6.72 10.56
C GLY A 153 13.57 -5.57 11.31
N ARG A 154 14.59 -5.85 12.13
CA ARG A 154 15.39 -4.83 12.82
C ARG A 154 16.24 -4.04 11.83
N GLU A 155 16.93 -4.72 10.92
CA GLU A 155 17.72 -4.09 9.87
C GLU A 155 16.85 -3.15 9.01
N HIS A 156 15.68 -3.63 8.59
CA HIS A 156 14.76 -2.82 7.81
C HIS A 156 14.22 -1.61 8.58
N LEU A 157 13.95 -1.74 9.88
CA LEU A 157 13.57 -0.59 10.71
C LEU A 157 14.67 0.48 10.75
N GLU A 158 15.93 0.07 10.83
CA GLU A 158 17.07 0.99 10.78
C GLU A 158 17.21 1.66 9.40
N GLU A 159 16.94 0.95 8.31
CA GLU A 159 16.88 1.54 6.96
C GLU A 159 15.80 2.62 6.86
N LEU A 160 14.59 2.34 7.37
CA LEU A 160 13.48 3.30 7.38
C LEU A 160 13.84 4.55 8.20
N ARG A 161 14.48 4.38 9.36
CA ARG A 161 14.97 5.50 10.20
C ARG A 161 16.03 6.34 9.48
N ARG A 162 16.93 5.71 8.74
CA ARG A 162 17.95 6.42 7.95
C ARG A 162 17.35 7.19 6.77
N ALA A 163 16.37 6.60 6.10
CA ALA A 163 15.67 7.25 4.98
C ALA A 163 14.99 8.56 5.42
N ASP A 164 14.38 8.59 6.60
CA ASP A 164 13.83 9.83 7.18
C ASP A 164 14.90 10.87 7.49
N GLY A 165 16.04 10.43 8.03
CA GLY A 165 17.17 11.31 8.35
C GLY A 165 17.82 11.94 7.10
N LEU A 166 17.68 11.29 5.94
CA LEU A 166 18.10 11.81 4.64
C LEU A 166 17.06 12.73 3.99
N ALA A 167 15.77 12.61 4.34
CA ALA A 167 14.70 13.47 3.85
C ALA A 167 14.60 14.82 4.60
N MET A 168 15.38 15.01 5.67
CA MET A 168 15.42 16.22 6.51
C MET A 168 16.66 17.10 6.30
N GLN A 169 17.48 16.84 5.27
CA GLN A 169 18.60 17.70 4.84
C GLN A 169 18.27 18.40 3.52
#